data_AF-A0A3M8AL25-F1
#
_entry.id   AF-A0A3M8AL25-F1
#
_cell.length_a   1.000
_cell.length_b   1.000
_cell.length_c   1.000
_cell.angle_alpha   90.00
_cell.angle_beta   90.00
_cell.angle_gamma   90.00
#
_symmetry.space_group_name_H-M   'P 1'
#
loop_
_entity.id
_entity.type
_entity.pdbx_description
1 polymer ?
#
loop_
_entity_poly.entity_id
_entity_poly.type
_entity_poly.pdbx_seq_one_letter_code
_entity_poly.pdbx_strand_id
1 'polypeptide(L)'
;MSAARGILIGLGLGLVGAGGFVLLTEVPPDRYLGIVVWVGAAIVVHDAVIAPIAVAIGLGAARARGRVGRRGIAVAQGALLVGAILTAIALPAIIASTRGNPNPTILVGSYAWSLALAWAVLATVAAVALWRSGASARTVGSPQGAGAAADTGTESATDDGTGTARTK
;
A
#
# COMPACT_ATOMS: atom_id res chain seq x y z
N MET A 1 31.16 -12.22 -4.67
CA MET A 1 29.92 -11.44 -4.92
C MET A 1 28.85 -12.41 -5.42
N SER A 2 27.61 -12.33 -4.93
CA SER A 2 26.56 -13.29 -5.32
C SER A 2 26.28 -13.22 -6.83
N ALA A 3 26.16 -14.37 -7.49
CA ALA A 3 25.90 -14.45 -8.94
C ALA A 3 24.67 -13.62 -9.35
N ALA A 4 23.61 -13.61 -8.52
CA ALA A 4 22.43 -12.79 -8.71
C ALA A 4 22.74 -11.28 -8.82
N ARG A 5 23.67 -10.77 -8.02
CA ARG A 5 24.06 -9.35 -8.06
C ARG A 5 24.80 -9.02 -9.35
N GLY A 6 25.69 -9.91 -9.81
CA GLY A 6 26.36 -9.76 -11.10
C GLY A 6 25.36 -9.75 -12.27
N ILE A 7 24.39 -10.67 -12.24
CA ILE A 7 23.33 -10.75 -13.27
C ILE A 7 22.51 -9.47 -13.32
N LEU A 8 22.03 -8.97 -12.17
CA LEU A 8 21.22 -7.74 -12.13
C LEU A 8 21.99 -6.52 -12.60
N ILE A 9 23.28 -6.40 -12.24
CA ILE A 9 24.13 -5.32 -12.73
C ILE A 9 24.32 -5.43 -14.25
N GLY A 10 24.64 -6.62 -14.75
CA GLY A 10 24.82 -6.86 -16.19
C GLY A 10 23.54 -6.56 -16.97
N LEU A 11 22.39 -7.01 -16.47
CA LEU A 11 21.08 -6.72 -17.05
C LEU A 11 20.78 -5.21 -17.07
N GLY A 12 21.01 -4.53 -15.95
CA GLY A 12 20.80 -3.09 -15.83
C GLY A 12 21.66 -2.29 -16.81
N LEU A 13 22.95 -2.60 -16.87
CA LEU A 13 23.87 -1.97 -17.82
C LEU A 13 23.50 -2.30 -19.27
N GLY A 14 23.10 -3.54 -19.55
CA GLY A 14 22.62 -3.95 -20.87
C GLY A 14 21.39 -3.17 -21.32
N LEU A 15 20.41 -2.98 -20.42
CA LEU A 15 19.22 -2.18 -20.69
C LEU A 15 19.55 -0.69 -20.90
N VAL A 16 20.45 -0.12 -20.10
CA VAL A 16 20.91 1.27 -20.27
C VAL A 16 21.63 1.43 -21.62
N GLY A 17 22.50 0.49 -21.98
CA GLY A 17 23.20 0.50 -23.27
C GLY A 17 22.24 0.39 -24.45
N ALA A 18 21.29 -0.54 -24.39
CA ALA A 18 20.28 -0.72 -25.43
C ALA A 18 19.39 0.53 -25.56
N GLY A 19 18.92 1.10 -24.45
CA GLY A 19 18.13 2.34 -24.46
C GLY A 19 18.92 3.53 -24.99
N GLY A 20 20.20 3.66 -24.62
CA GLY A 20 21.09 4.70 -25.13
C GLY A 20 21.35 4.56 -26.63
N PHE A 21 21.53 3.34 -27.13
CA PHE A 21 21.67 3.07 -28.56
C PHE A 21 20.43 3.52 -29.33
N VAL A 22 19.24 3.09 -28.93
CA VAL A 22 17.96 3.49 -29.56
C VAL A 22 17.78 5.02 -29.51
N LEU A 23 18.10 5.66 -28.39
CA LEU A 23 18.01 7.12 -28.24
C LEU A 23 18.90 7.86 -29.25
N LEU A 24 20.11 7.34 -29.51
CA LEU A 24 21.06 7.96 -30.42
C LEU A 24 20.77 7.65 -31.90
N THR A 25 20.18 6.50 -32.21
CA THR A 25 19.97 6.06 -33.59
C THR A 25 18.58 6.35 -34.13
N GLU A 26 17.55 6.36 -33.28
CA GLU A 26 16.14 6.44 -33.71
C GLU A 26 15.45 7.74 -33.30
N VAL A 27 15.95 8.44 -32.27
CA VAL A 27 15.31 9.65 -31.77
C VAL A 27 16.03 10.90 -32.30
N PRO A 28 15.33 11.81 -32.98
CA PRO A 28 15.95 13.01 -33.50
C PRO A 28 16.35 13.97 -32.35
N PRO A 29 17.48 14.70 -32.47
CA PRO A 29 18.07 15.46 -31.36
C PRO A 29 17.19 16.58 -30.78
N ASP A 30 16.29 17.13 -31.60
CA ASP A 30 15.31 18.14 -31.19
C ASP A 30 14.36 17.65 -30.07
N ARG A 31 14.21 16.33 -29.92
CA ARG A 31 13.37 15.73 -28.86
C ARG A 31 14.10 15.43 -27.55
N TYR A 32 15.43 15.54 -27.51
CA TYR A 32 16.20 15.18 -26.32
C TYR A 32 15.84 16.04 -25.10
N LEU A 33 15.60 17.34 -25.30
CA LEU A 33 15.17 18.23 -24.22
C LEU A 33 13.83 17.77 -23.64
N GLY A 34 12.88 17.38 -24.49
CA GLY A 34 11.59 16.85 -24.06
C GLY A 34 11.73 15.58 -23.23
N ILE A 35 12.64 14.68 -23.60
CA ILE A 35 12.93 13.45 -22.86
C ILE A 35 13.54 13.78 -21.49
N VAL A 36 14.54 14.66 -21.44
CA VAL A 36 15.19 15.07 -20.18
C VAL A 36 14.18 15.72 -19.23
N VAL A 37 13.36 16.63 -19.74
CA VAL A 37 12.30 17.29 -18.94
C VAL A 37 11.29 16.26 -18.45
N TRP A 38 10.88 15.33 -19.30
CA TRP A 38 9.90 14.30 -18.93
C TRP A 38 10.45 13.34 -17.87
N VAL A 39 11.67 12.81 -18.06
CA VAL A 39 12.33 11.94 -17.08
C VAL A 39 12.55 12.68 -15.76
N GLY A 40 13.03 13.93 -15.83
CA GLY A 40 13.21 14.77 -14.64
C GLY A 40 11.91 15.01 -13.90
N ALA A 41 10.84 15.37 -14.60
CA ALA A 41 9.52 15.55 -14.01
C ALA A 41 8.99 14.25 -13.38
N ALA A 42 9.17 13.10 -14.04
CA ALA A 42 8.76 11.80 -13.52
C ALA A 42 9.50 11.44 -12.22
N ILE A 43 10.82 11.68 -12.15
CA ILE A 43 11.63 11.46 -10.94
C ILE A 43 11.13 12.36 -9.80
N VAL A 44 10.94 13.66 -10.07
CA VAL A 44 10.47 14.61 -9.06
C VAL A 44 9.10 14.20 -8.53
N VAL A 45 8.15 13.85 -9.40
CA VAL A 45 6.82 13.38 -8.99
C VAL A 45 6.94 12.09 -8.16
N HIS A 46 7.81 11.16 -8.55
CA HIS A 46 8.00 9.91 -7.82
C HIS A 46 8.54 10.15 -6.40
N ASP A 47 9.64 10.88 -6.29
CA ASP A 47 10.38 11.03 -5.04
C ASP A 47 9.76 12.07 -4.11
N ALA A 48 9.19 13.16 -4.65
CA ALA A 48 8.62 14.23 -3.85
C ALA A 48 7.14 14.01 -3.50
N VAL A 49 6.42 13.17 -4.26
CA VAL A 49 4.97 12.98 -4.06
C VAL A 49 4.64 11.52 -3.76
N ILE A 50 5.02 10.58 -4.62
CA ILE A 50 4.61 9.18 -4.47
C ILE A 50 5.25 8.54 -3.24
N ALA A 51 6.56 8.67 -3.07
CA ALA A 51 7.26 8.09 -1.91
C ALA A 51 6.77 8.66 -0.57
N PRO A 52 6.61 9.99 -0.37
CA PRO A 52 6.09 10.55 0.87
C PRO A 52 4.64 10.14 1.14
N ILE A 53 3.79 10.08 0.11
CA ILE A 53 2.40 9.61 0.27
C ILE A 53 2.39 8.13 0.69
N ALA A 54 3.20 7.28 0.06
CA ALA A 54 3.30 5.87 0.44
C ALA A 54 3.76 5.70 1.89
N VAL A 55 4.74 6.51 2.32
CA VAL A 55 5.22 6.53 3.71
C VAL A 55 4.14 7.03 4.67
N ALA A 56 3.46 8.14 4.36
CA ALA A 56 2.40 8.71 5.17
C ALA A 56 1.22 7.74 5.33
N ILE A 57 0.84 7.05 4.24
CA ILE A 57 -0.14 5.96 4.27
C ILE A 57 0.36 4.80 5.14
N GLY A 58 1.65 4.44 5.05
CA GLY A 58 2.35 3.48 5.93
C GLY A 58 2.23 3.81 7.42
N LEU A 59 2.46 5.06 7.77
CA LEU A 59 2.39 5.58 9.14
C LEU A 59 0.95 5.70 9.64
N GLY A 60 0.03 6.19 8.82
CA GLY A 60 -1.40 6.28 9.15
C GLY A 60 -2.01 4.90 9.40
N ALA A 61 -1.65 3.93 8.56
CA ALA A 61 -1.93 2.51 8.73
C ALA A 61 -1.40 1.95 10.05
N ALA A 62 -0.16 2.25 10.41
CA ALA A 62 0.43 1.80 11.67
C ALA A 62 -0.33 2.37 12.88
N ARG A 63 -0.83 3.61 12.81
CA ARG A 63 -1.66 4.23 13.85
C ARG A 63 -3.09 3.68 13.90
N ALA A 64 -3.67 3.32 12.75
CA ALA A 64 -5.03 2.76 12.65
C ALA A 64 -5.11 1.27 13.07
N ARG A 65 -3.97 0.63 13.31
CA ARG A 65 -3.82 -0.80 13.65
C ARG A 65 -4.59 -1.23 14.90
N GLY A 66 -4.97 -0.29 15.78
CA GLY A 66 -5.84 -0.57 16.94
C GLY A 66 -7.33 -0.71 16.62
N ARG A 67 -7.80 -0.31 15.42
CA ARG A 67 -9.23 -0.34 15.02
C ARG A 67 -9.52 -1.16 13.76
N VAL A 68 -8.50 -1.44 12.94
CA VAL A 68 -8.65 -2.07 11.62
C VAL A 68 -7.62 -3.17 11.42
N GLY A 69 -8.04 -4.33 10.90
CA GLY A 69 -7.17 -5.48 10.69
C GLY A 69 -6.04 -5.24 9.67
N ARG A 70 -4.87 -5.83 9.95
CA ARG A 70 -3.60 -5.66 9.19
C ARG A 70 -3.72 -5.88 7.68
N ARG A 71 -4.57 -6.83 7.27
CA ARG A 71 -4.80 -7.18 5.85
C ARG A 71 -5.59 -6.11 5.11
N GLY A 72 -6.65 -5.56 5.71
CA GLY A 72 -7.48 -4.55 5.06
C GLY A 72 -6.71 -3.26 4.79
N ILE A 73 -5.87 -2.89 5.76
CA ILE A 73 -4.91 -1.80 5.62
C ILE A 73 -3.98 -2.05 4.42
N ALA A 74 -3.27 -3.18 4.38
CA ALA A 74 -2.32 -3.47 3.29
C ALA A 74 -2.96 -3.41 1.89
N VAL A 75 -4.19 -3.91 1.75
CA VAL A 75 -4.95 -3.84 0.49
C VAL A 75 -5.24 -2.39 0.10
N ALA A 76 -5.66 -1.54 1.05
CA ALA A 76 -5.90 -0.13 0.78
C ALA A 76 -4.63 0.61 0.34
N GLN A 77 -3.47 0.29 0.92
CA GLN A 77 -2.19 0.86 0.50
C GLN A 77 -1.81 0.41 -0.92
N GLY A 78 -1.96 -0.88 -1.20
CA GLY A 78 -1.75 -1.43 -2.54
C GLY A 78 -2.65 -0.77 -3.58
N ALA A 79 -3.93 -0.57 -3.26
CA ALA A 79 -4.88 0.10 -4.14
C ALA A 79 -4.48 1.55 -4.44
N LEU A 80 -4.04 2.31 -3.44
CA LEU A 80 -3.54 3.68 -3.62
C LEU A 80 -2.27 3.71 -4.50
N LEU A 81 -1.33 2.79 -4.26
CA LEU A 81 -0.09 2.72 -5.03
C LEU A 81 -0.36 2.36 -6.50
N VAL A 82 -1.23 1.39 -6.75
CA VAL A 82 -1.65 1.01 -8.10
C VAL A 82 -2.36 2.19 -8.79
N GLY A 83 -3.28 2.87 -8.09
CA GLY A 83 -3.96 4.05 -8.63
C GLY A 83 -3.00 5.19 -9.00
N ALA A 84 -1.97 5.43 -8.17
CA ALA A 84 -0.93 6.41 -8.46
C ALA A 84 -0.13 6.04 -9.72
N ILE A 85 0.28 4.78 -9.87
CA ILE A 85 1.00 4.29 -11.07
C ILE A 85 0.11 4.41 -12.32
N LEU A 86 -1.15 3.99 -12.24
CA LEU A 86 -2.09 4.12 -13.36
C LEU A 86 -2.28 5.58 -13.75
N THR A 87 -2.32 6.50 -12.79
CA THR A 87 -2.42 7.94 -13.05
C THR A 87 -1.17 8.45 -13.74
N ALA A 88 0.02 8.07 -13.29
CA ALA A 88 1.29 8.47 -13.92
C ALA A 88 1.38 8.01 -15.38
N ILE A 89 0.82 6.84 -15.72
CA ILE A 89 0.79 6.30 -17.09
C ILE A 89 -0.32 6.96 -17.93
N ALA A 90 -1.52 7.11 -17.37
CA ALA A 90 -2.68 7.61 -18.11
C ALA A 90 -2.65 9.12 -18.33
N LEU A 91 -2.05 9.89 -17.42
CA LEU A 91 -2.06 11.35 -17.49
C LEU A 91 -1.36 11.90 -18.75
N PRO A 92 -0.17 11.41 -19.17
CA PRO A 92 0.41 11.77 -20.46
C PRO A 92 -0.50 11.43 -21.65
N ALA A 93 -1.18 10.28 -21.62
CA ALA A 93 -2.10 9.86 -22.69
C ALA A 93 -3.33 10.78 -22.77
N ILE A 94 -3.88 11.19 -21.63
CA ILE A 94 -4.98 12.17 -21.54
C ILE A 94 -4.55 13.53 -22.10
N ILE A 95 -3.35 14.00 -21.75
CA ILE A 95 -2.83 15.27 -22.27
C ILE A 95 -2.60 15.15 -23.78
N ALA A 96 -2.01 14.05 -24.24
CA ALA A 96 -1.76 13.80 -25.65
C ALA A 96 -3.06 13.73 -26.46
N SER A 97 -4.13 13.12 -25.93
CA SER A 97 -5.41 13.01 -26.65
C SER A 97 -6.09 14.35 -26.91
N THR A 98 -5.78 15.40 -26.13
CA THR A 98 -6.29 16.76 -26.39
C THR A 98 -5.65 17.45 -27.61
N ARG A 99 -4.52 16.94 -28.11
CA ARG A 99 -3.77 17.53 -29.23
C ARG A 99 -4.16 16.93 -30.60
N GLY A 100 -5.14 16.04 -30.64
CA GLY A 100 -5.55 15.31 -31.84
C GLY A 100 -4.75 14.03 -32.07
N ASN A 101 -5.35 13.07 -32.79
CA ASN A 101 -4.75 11.76 -33.05
C ASN A 101 -4.33 11.63 -34.53
N PRO A 102 -3.03 11.53 -34.83
CA PRO A 102 -2.57 11.33 -36.20
C PRO A 102 -2.81 9.91 -36.74
N ASN A 103 -3.14 8.92 -35.88
CA ASN A 103 -3.36 7.53 -36.31
C ASN A 103 -4.77 7.00 -35.98
N PRO A 104 -5.68 6.86 -36.96
CA PRO A 104 -7.08 6.47 -36.75
C PRO A 104 -7.29 5.02 -36.27
N THR A 105 -6.24 4.18 -36.24
CA THR A 105 -6.34 2.78 -35.74
C THR A 105 -6.10 2.63 -34.23
N ILE A 106 -5.63 3.69 -33.55
CA ILE A 106 -5.53 3.67 -32.08
C ILE A 106 -6.94 3.73 -31.50
N LEU A 107 -7.26 2.78 -30.61
CA LEU A 107 -8.52 2.77 -29.89
C LEU A 107 -8.62 4.03 -29.02
N VAL A 108 -9.33 5.05 -29.52
CA VAL A 108 -9.52 6.35 -28.87
C VAL A 108 -10.58 6.25 -27.77
N GLY A 109 -10.40 5.30 -26.85
CA GLY A 109 -11.18 5.28 -25.62
C GLY A 109 -10.86 6.53 -24.80
N SER A 110 -11.84 7.06 -24.07
CA SER A 110 -11.59 8.18 -23.17
C SER A 110 -10.70 7.72 -22.01
N TYR A 111 -9.38 7.96 -22.13
CA TYR A 111 -8.40 7.61 -21.10
C TYR A 111 -8.79 8.15 -19.72
N ALA A 112 -9.41 9.34 -19.67
CA ALA A 112 -9.95 9.92 -18.44
C ALA A 112 -11.06 9.06 -17.82
N TRP A 113 -11.96 8.51 -18.64
CA TRP A 113 -13.03 7.62 -18.18
C TRP A 113 -12.48 6.28 -17.70
N SER A 114 -11.54 5.69 -18.46
CA SER A 114 -10.88 4.45 -18.05
C SER A 114 -10.13 4.61 -16.73
N LEU A 115 -9.44 5.75 -16.55
CA LEU A 115 -8.74 6.07 -15.29
C LEU A 115 -9.74 6.28 -14.13
N ALA A 116 -10.84 6.98 -14.37
CA ALA A 116 -11.90 7.17 -13.37
C ALA A 116 -12.52 5.83 -12.93
N LEU A 117 -12.82 4.94 -13.88
CA LEU A 117 -13.30 3.59 -13.60
C LEU A 117 -12.27 2.77 -12.81
N ALA A 118 -11.00 2.84 -13.17
CA ALA A 118 -9.94 2.17 -12.43
C ALA A 118 -9.87 2.65 -10.97
N TRP A 119 -9.93 3.96 -10.74
CA TRP A 119 -10.01 4.52 -9.38
C TRP A 119 -11.25 4.09 -8.63
N ALA A 120 -12.42 4.05 -9.28
CA ALA A 120 -13.65 3.58 -8.66
C ALA A 120 -13.53 2.11 -8.21
N VAL A 121 -12.96 1.24 -9.04
CA VAL A 121 -12.70 -0.16 -8.69
C VAL A 121 -11.73 -0.27 -7.52
N LEU A 122 -10.61 0.45 -7.56
CA LEU A 122 -9.59 0.43 -6.51
C LEU A 122 -10.13 0.94 -5.17
N ALA A 123 -10.89 2.04 -5.19
CA ALA A 123 -11.56 2.58 -4.01
C ALA A 123 -12.57 1.59 -3.42
N THR A 124 -13.34 0.90 -4.28
CA THR A 124 -14.30 -0.12 -3.85
C THR A 124 -13.58 -1.31 -3.20
N VAL A 125 -12.51 -1.82 -3.81
CA VAL A 125 -11.71 -2.92 -3.24
C VAL A 125 -11.11 -2.53 -1.90
N ALA A 126 -10.54 -1.32 -1.79
CA ALA A 126 -10.00 -0.81 -0.54
C ALA A 126 -11.08 -0.70 0.56
N ALA A 127 -12.24 -0.12 0.22
CA ALA A 127 -13.36 0.03 1.15
C ALA A 127 -13.88 -1.32 1.65
N VAL A 128 -14.07 -2.30 0.77
CA VAL A 128 -14.50 -3.67 1.13
C VAL A 128 -13.46 -4.34 2.03
N ALA A 129 -12.17 -4.22 1.71
CA ALA A 129 -11.10 -4.82 2.51
C ALA A 129 -11.03 -4.22 3.92
N LEU A 130 -11.17 -2.90 4.04
CA LEU A 130 -11.23 -2.19 5.32
C LEU A 130 -12.46 -2.61 6.12
N TRP A 131 -13.65 -2.62 5.50
CA TRP A 131 -14.91 -3.01 6.15
C TRP A 131 -14.85 -4.44 6.72
N ARG A 132 -14.40 -5.42 5.92
CA ARG A 132 -14.25 -6.82 6.36
C ARG A 132 -13.26 -6.95 7.51
N SER A 133 -12.18 -6.17 7.48
CA SER A 133 -11.15 -6.22 8.52
C SER A 133 -11.54 -5.52 9.84
N GLY A 134 -12.47 -4.57 9.81
CA GLY A 134 -13.04 -3.93 11.01
C GLY A 134 -14.20 -4.72 11.62
N ALA A 135 -14.95 -5.49 10.83
CA ALA A 135 -16.02 -6.36 11.32
C ALA A 135 -15.49 -7.48 12.24
N SER A 136 -14.32 -8.04 11.94
CA SER A 136 -13.70 -9.12 12.73
C SER A 136 -13.17 -8.67 14.09
N ALA A 137 -12.94 -7.37 14.31
CA ALA A 137 -12.43 -6.87 15.58
C ALA A 137 -13.53 -6.69 16.65
N ARG A 138 -14.80 -6.58 16.23
CA ARG A 138 -15.93 -6.33 17.14
C ARG A 138 -16.50 -7.59 17.79
N THR A 139 -16.23 -8.78 17.25
CA THR A 139 -16.82 -10.04 17.70
C THR A 139 -16.06 -10.75 18.84
N VAL A 140 -14.86 -10.29 19.22
CA VAL A 140 -14.03 -10.94 20.26
C VAL A 140 -14.28 -10.37 21.68
N GLY A 141 -15.20 -9.41 21.82
CA GLY A 141 -15.63 -8.89 23.12
C GLY A 141 -16.93 -9.52 23.59
N SER A 142 -16.94 -10.81 23.97
CA SER A 142 -18.05 -11.38 24.76
C SER A 142 -17.66 -11.39 26.24
N PRO A 143 -18.44 -10.77 27.14
CA PRO A 143 -18.11 -10.58 28.55
C PRO A 143 -18.22 -11.90 29.32
N GLN A 144 -17.09 -12.58 29.50
CA GLN A 144 -16.95 -13.73 30.37
C GLN A 144 -16.56 -13.25 31.78
N GLY A 145 -17.45 -12.48 32.40
CA GLY A 145 -17.24 -11.84 33.72
C GLY A 145 -18.46 -11.84 34.63
N ALA A 146 -19.52 -12.57 34.27
CA ALA A 146 -20.76 -12.62 35.04
C ALA A 146 -20.87 -13.82 36.00
N GLY A 147 -19.89 -14.73 36.02
CA GLY A 147 -19.95 -15.98 36.80
C GLY A 147 -19.14 -16.00 38.10
N ALA A 148 -18.29 -15.02 38.37
CA ALA A 148 -17.31 -15.08 39.48
C ALA A 148 -17.77 -14.37 40.78
N ALA A 149 -18.93 -13.70 40.78
CA ALA A 149 -19.38 -12.86 41.89
C ALA A 149 -20.42 -13.53 42.82
N ALA A 150 -20.74 -14.81 42.63
CA ALA A 150 -21.81 -15.48 43.38
C ALA A 150 -21.32 -16.43 44.50
N ASP A 151 -20.01 -16.57 44.72
CA ASP A 151 -19.45 -17.51 45.71
C ASP A 151 -18.55 -16.83 46.75
N THR A 152 -19.06 -15.79 47.39
CA THR A 152 -18.45 -15.29 48.64
C THR A 152 -19.54 -14.87 49.60
N GLY A 153 -19.88 -15.75 50.53
CA GLY A 153 -20.86 -15.43 51.56
C GLY A 153 -21.28 -16.59 52.44
N THR A 154 -20.35 -17.16 53.22
CA THR A 154 -20.68 -17.55 54.60
C THR A 154 -19.42 -17.59 55.48
N GLU A 155 -19.46 -16.71 56.47
CA GLU A 155 -18.54 -16.49 57.60
C GLU A 155 -18.44 -17.66 58.60
N SER A 156 -17.50 -17.46 59.54
CA SER A 156 -17.52 -17.87 60.96
C SER A 156 -16.53 -18.99 61.32
N ALA A 157 -15.31 -18.70 61.76
CA ALA A 157 -14.89 -18.20 63.09
C ALA A 157 -14.89 -19.26 64.20
N THR A 158 -13.67 -19.69 64.59
CA THR A 158 -13.17 -20.24 65.88
C THR A 158 -11.67 -20.53 65.60
N ASP A 159 -10.69 -19.72 66.00
CA ASP A 159 -10.17 -19.49 67.35
C ASP A 159 -10.17 -20.76 68.20
N ASP A 160 -9.01 -21.44 68.31
CA ASP A 160 -8.31 -21.53 69.59
C ASP A 160 -6.88 -22.09 69.38
N GLY A 161 -5.95 -21.62 70.21
CA GLY A 161 -4.51 -21.82 70.05
C GLY A 161 -3.92 -23.12 70.61
N THR A 162 -2.61 -23.05 70.88
CA THR A 162 -1.67 -24.11 71.32
C THR A 162 -1.28 -25.09 70.20
N GLY A 163 -0.02 -25.45 69.95
CA GLY A 163 1.19 -25.36 70.73
C GLY A 163 2.01 -26.62 70.41
N THR A 164 3.31 -26.44 70.23
CA THR A 164 4.36 -27.47 70.41
C THR A 164 4.59 -28.54 69.32
N ALA A 165 5.83 -28.46 68.79
CA ALA A 165 6.82 -29.54 68.67
C ALA A 165 6.65 -30.69 67.66
N ARG A 166 7.79 -31.00 67.00
CA ARG A 166 8.37 -32.34 66.67
C ARG A 166 8.90 -32.35 65.22
N THR A 167 10.16 -31.97 65.00
CA THR A 167 11.37 -32.84 64.86
C THR A 167 11.32 -33.92 63.79
N LYS A 168 12.37 -33.89 62.97
CA LYS A 168 12.91 -34.84 61.98
C LYS A 168 12.24 -34.89 60.62
#